data_AF-A0A4Q4MCN2-F1
#
_entry.id   AF-A0A4Q4MCN2-F1
#
_cell.length_a   1.000
_cell.length_b   1.000
_cell.length_c   1.000
_cell.angle_alpha   90.00
_cell.angle_beta   90.00
_cell.angle_gamma   90.00
#
_symmetry.space_group_name_H-M   'P 1'
#
loop_
_entity.id
_entity.type
_entity.pdbx_description
1 polymer ?
#
loop_
_entity_poly.entity_id
_entity_poly.type
_entity_poly.pdbx_seq_one_letter_code
_entity_poly.pdbx_strand_id
1 'polypeptide(L)'
;MRFTQIATLLSVAAAASAQYTFNITQAEKPGNMEKYKCLDNKKLSSWMPECLHKCQDAANKDVTNKAPKDKKCAEHDFACHCIDYSHYSALIEPCAFPAALGGKGTCSFEELSKARPIVQDMCNFFNATLYDAYSECEGMEFSEEYTYEIISEEEFGEITY
;
A
#
# COMPACT_ATOMS: atom_id res chain seq x y z
N MET A 1 -37.64 28.32 -24.02
CA MET A 1 -36.29 27.72 -24.10
C MET A 1 -35.37 28.44 -23.12
N ARG A 2 -34.91 27.73 -22.09
CA ARG A 2 -33.54 27.75 -21.55
C ARG A 2 -33.55 26.84 -20.33
N PHE A 3 -33.23 25.58 -20.60
CA PHE A 3 -32.95 24.56 -19.61
C PHE A 3 -31.63 24.96 -18.93
N THR A 4 -31.71 25.41 -17.69
CA THR A 4 -30.50 25.52 -16.86
C THR A 4 -30.29 24.16 -16.22
N GLN A 5 -29.57 23.30 -16.93
CA GLN A 5 -29.03 22.04 -16.39
C GLN A 5 -27.97 22.40 -15.35
N ILE A 6 -28.34 22.43 -14.09
CA ILE A 6 -27.36 22.35 -13.01
C ILE A 6 -27.10 20.86 -12.82
N ALA A 7 -26.05 20.39 -13.50
CA ALA A 7 -25.45 19.11 -13.22
C ALA A 7 -24.92 19.15 -11.78
N THR A 8 -25.69 18.61 -10.84
CA THR A 8 -25.19 18.23 -9.53
C THR A 8 -24.15 17.13 -9.75
N LEU A 9 -22.89 17.56 -9.80
CA LEU A 9 -21.71 16.72 -9.75
C LEU A 9 -21.86 15.78 -8.55
N LEU A 10 -21.91 14.47 -8.84
CA LEU A 10 -21.80 13.43 -7.83
C LEU A 10 -20.50 13.65 -7.06
N SER A 11 -20.63 14.09 -5.81
CA SER A 11 -19.57 14.02 -4.82
C SER A 11 -19.33 12.56 -4.45
N VAL A 12 -18.61 11.82 -5.30
CA VAL A 12 -17.96 10.58 -4.88
C VAL A 12 -16.60 10.95 -4.31
N ALA A 13 -16.61 11.72 -3.22
CA ALA A 13 -15.55 11.62 -2.24
C ALA A 13 -15.87 10.36 -1.45
N ALA A 14 -15.58 9.20 -2.04
CA ALA A 14 -15.32 8.03 -1.23
C ALA A 14 -14.05 8.37 -0.46
N ALA A 15 -14.22 8.96 0.73
CA ALA A 15 -13.24 8.82 1.77
C ALA A 15 -13.06 7.31 1.94
N ALA A 16 -12.02 6.77 1.32
CA ALA A 16 -11.59 5.41 1.57
C ALA A 16 -11.05 5.41 3.00
N SER A 17 -11.96 5.31 3.98
CA SER A 17 -11.63 4.63 5.22
C SER A 17 -11.19 3.25 4.77
N ALA A 18 -9.88 2.99 4.80
CA ALA A 18 -9.34 1.66 4.63
C ALA A 18 -9.98 0.82 5.72
N GLN A 19 -11.02 0.10 5.35
CA GLN A 19 -11.53 -1.03 6.09
C GLN A 19 -10.97 -2.19 5.28
N TYR A 20 -10.20 -3.10 5.89
CA TYR A 20 -9.56 -4.25 5.24
C TYR A 20 -10.55 -5.10 4.45
N THR A 21 -10.92 -4.65 3.25
CA THR A 21 -11.84 -5.35 2.37
C THR A 21 -10.98 -6.01 1.32
N PHE A 22 -10.42 -7.16 1.68
CA PHE A 22 -9.67 -7.99 0.75
C PHE A 22 -10.58 -9.08 0.16
N ASN A 23 -10.33 -9.40 -1.10
CA ASN A 23 -10.98 -10.49 -1.79
C ASN A 23 -10.16 -11.76 -1.59
N ILE A 24 -10.56 -12.60 -0.62
CA ILE A 24 -9.92 -13.89 -0.32
C ILE A 24 -9.82 -14.75 -1.58
N THR A 25 -10.89 -14.85 -2.37
CA THR A 25 -10.88 -15.62 -3.61
C THR A 25 -9.84 -15.10 -4.62
N GLN A 26 -9.59 -13.80 -4.65
CA GLN A 26 -8.54 -13.22 -5.49
C GLN A 26 -7.15 -13.47 -4.90
N ALA A 27 -6.99 -13.39 -3.57
CA ALA A 27 -5.72 -13.65 -2.90
C ALA A 27 -5.28 -15.12 -3.10
N GLU A 28 -6.20 -16.06 -2.95
CA GLU A 28 -5.98 -17.50 -3.07
C GLU A 28 -5.92 -18.01 -4.52
N LYS A 29 -5.92 -17.12 -5.52
CA LYS A 29 -5.77 -17.53 -6.93
C LYS A 29 -4.52 -18.40 -7.10
N PRO A 30 -4.60 -19.50 -7.86
CA PRO A 30 -3.44 -20.35 -8.13
C PRO A 30 -2.23 -19.55 -8.61
N GLY A 31 -1.07 -19.80 -8.01
CA GLY A 31 0.18 -19.12 -8.33
C GLY A 31 0.46 -17.84 -7.54
N ASN A 32 -0.52 -17.26 -6.82
CA ASN A 32 -0.26 -16.07 -6.00
C ASN A 32 0.70 -16.34 -4.85
N MET A 33 0.53 -17.47 -4.14
CA MET A 33 1.47 -17.84 -3.07
C MET A 33 2.90 -17.94 -3.62
N GLU A 34 3.12 -18.60 -4.76
CA GLU A 34 4.44 -18.67 -5.40
C GLU A 34 4.96 -17.29 -5.84
N LYS A 35 4.08 -16.43 -6.35
CA LYS A 35 4.42 -15.08 -6.80
C LYS A 35 4.88 -14.20 -5.63
N TYR A 36 4.17 -14.22 -4.51
CA TYR A 36 4.34 -13.27 -3.40
C TYR A 36 5.08 -13.82 -2.19
N LYS A 37 5.26 -15.14 -2.06
CA LYS A 37 6.06 -15.74 -0.99
C LYS A 37 7.46 -15.14 -0.96
N CYS A 38 7.91 -14.79 0.25
CA CYS A 38 9.18 -14.12 0.53
C CYS A 38 9.43 -12.89 -0.35
N LEU A 39 8.40 -12.08 -0.63
CA LEU A 39 8.56 -10.87 -1.42
C LEU A 39 9.50 -9.88 -0.69
N ASP A 40 10.54 -9.43 -1.39
CA ASP A 40 11.46 -8.39 -0.93
C ASP A 40 11.41 -7.15 -1.84
N ASN A 41 12.14 -6.09 -1.44
CA ASN A 41 12.18 -4.84 -2.20
C ASN A 41 12.75 -5.01 -3.60
N LYS A 42 13.73 -5.91 -3.77
CA LYS A 42 14.38 -6.15 -5.06
C LYS A 42 13.39 -6.77 -6.05
N LYS A 43 12.65 -7.77 -5.62
CA LYS A 43 11.63 -8.47 -6.41
C LYS A 43 10.46 -7.54 -6.72
N LEU A 44 9.93 -6.79 -5.74
CA LEU A 44 8.88 -5.80 -6.01
C LEU A 44 9.36 -4.73 -7.01
N SER A 45 10.56 -4.17 -6.82
CA SER A 45 11.11 -3.15 -7.74
C SER A 45 11.23 -3.67 -9.17
N SER A 46 11.52 -4.96 -9.37
CA SER A 46 11.57 -5.56 -10.71
C SER A 46 10.24 -5.58 -11.45
N TRP A 47 9.12 -5.41 -10.74
CA TRP A 47 7.77 -5.34 -11.31
C TRP A 47 7.32 -3.90 -11.58
N MET A 48 7.97 -2.94 -10.91
CA MET A 48 7.53 -1.56 -10.86
C MET A 48 8.24 -0.70 -11.92
N PRO A 49 7.59 0.35 -12.43
CA PRO A 49 8.25 1.35 -13.28
C PRO A 49 9.48 1.95 -12.59
N GLU A 50 10.55 2.21 -13.35
CA GLU A 50 11.81 2.75 -12.82
C GLU A 50 11.63 4.08 -12.09
N CYS A 51 10.66 4.91 -12.50
CA CYS A 51 10.36 6.18 -11.85
C CYS A 51 10.00 6.02 -10.36
N LEU A 52 9.50 4.84 -9.95
CA LEU A 52 9.08 4.56 -8.57
C LEU A 52 10.21 4.01 -7.69
N HIS A 53 11.27 3.44 -8.26
CA HIS A 53 12.24 2.63 -7.51
C HIS A 53 12.86 3.39 -6.32
N LYS A 54 13.30 4.63 -6.54
CA LYS A 54 13.89 5.44 -5.46
C LYS A 54 12.86 5.85 -4.40
N CYS A 55 11.64 6.15 -4.82
CA CYS A 55 10.56 6.54 -3.90
C CYS A 55 10.11 5.35 -3.05
N GLN A 56 9.99 4.18 -3.66
CA GLN A 56 9.65 2.95 -2.98
C GLN A 56 10.74 2.53 -1.99
N ASP A 57 12.02 2.60 -2.39
CA ASP A 57 13.15 2.31 -1.48
C ASP A 57 13.16 3.26 -0.26
N ALA A 58 12.92 4.55 -0.48
CA ALA A 58 12.85 5.54 0.59
C ALA A 58 11.62 5.33 1.50
N ALA A 59 10.46 5.01 0.94
CA ALA A 59 9.24 4.75 1.68
C ALA A 59 9.33 3.47 2.50
N ASN A 60 9.85 2.38 1.93
CA ASN A 60 10.05 1.11 2.62
C ASN A 60 11.01 1.25 3.82
N LYS A 61 12.03 2.10 3.70
CA LYS A 61 12.94 2.43 4.81
C LYS A 61 12.37 3.42 5.83
N ASP A 62 11.17 3.97 5.55
CA ASP A 62 10.54 5.07 6.28
C ASP A 62 11.55 6.16 6.71
N VAL A 63 12.31 6.66 5.73
CA VAL A 63 13.39 7.64 5.96
C VAL A 63 12.87 9.01 6.42
N THR A 64 11.54 9.23 6.44
CA THR A 64 10.93 10.53 6.74
C THR A 64 10.71 10.79 8.23
N ASN A 65 10.99 9.80 9.10
CA ASN A 65 11.25 9.96 10.54
C ASN A 65 10.16 10.67 11.38
N LYS A 66 8.89 10.28 11.23
CA LYS A 66 7.83 10.81 12.11
C LYS A 66 7.20 9.81 13.05
N ALA A 67 7.04 8.55 12.64
CA ALA A 67 6.50 7.52 13.52
C ALA A 67 7.57 7.05 14.55
N PRO A 68 7.16 6.69 15.78
CA PRO A 68 7.99 5.92 16.72
C PRO A 68 8.56 4.64 16.07
N LYS A 69 9.72 4.15 16.54
CA LYS A 69 10.39 2.99 15.90
C LYS A 69 9.53 1.72 15.90
N ASP A 70 8.76 1.54 16.96
CA ASP A 70 7.76 0.49 17.19
C ASP A 70 6.48 0.66 16.37
N LYS A 71 6.27 1.83 15.77
CA LYS A 71 5.11 2.15 14.92
C LYS A 71 5.51 2.22 13.45
N LYS A 72 6.38 1.31 13.02
CA LYS A 72 6.91 1.25 11.65
C LYS A 72 6.97 -0.18 11.15
N CYS A 73 6.66 -0.31 9.86
CA CYS A 73 6.87 -1.53 9.12
C CYS A 73 8.35 -1.74 8.80
N ALA A 74 8.84 -2.97 8.98
CA ALA A 74 10.17 -3.37 8.56
C ALA A 74 10.31 -3.24 7.03
N GLU A 75 11.54 -3.07 6.55
CA GLU A 75 11.80 -2.65 5.16
C GLU A 75 11.18 -3.59 4.09
N HIS A 76 11.07 -4.88 4.38
CA HIS A 76 10.52 -5.88 3.46
C HIS A 76 9.16 -6.44 3.91
N ASP A 77 8.58 -5.89 4.96
CA ASP A 77 7.32 -6.37 5.52
C ASP A 77 6.13 -5.79 4.75
N PHE A 78 5.83 -6.37 3.59
CA PHE A 78 4.70 -5.94 2.77
C PHE A 78 3.35 -6.30 3.36
N ALA A 79 3.27 -7.20 4.35
CA ALA A 79 2.06 -7.38 5.13
C ALA A 79 1.77 -6.12 5.93
N CYS A 80 2.75 -5.64 6.70
CA CYS A 80 2.64 -4.39 7.43
C CYS A 80 2.41 -3.19 6.50
N HIS A 81 3.22 -3.01 5.44
CA HIS A 81 3.07 -1.82 4.56
C HIS A 81 1.72 -1.77 3.84
N CYS A 82 1.09 -2.92 3.56
CA CYS A 82 -0.24 -2.99 2.95
C CYS A 82 -1.38 -2.82 3.96
N ILE A 83 -1.16 -3.20 5.22
CA ILE A 83 -2.07 -2.91 6.33
C ILE A 83 -2.01 -1.41 6.65
N ASP A 84 -0.81 -0.86 6.87
CA ASP A 84 -0.54 0.56 7.08
C ASP A 84 -0.44 1.37 5.76
N TYR A 85 -1.37 1.10 4.84
CA TYR A 85 -1.33 1.70 3.49
C TYR A 85 -1.41 3.23 3.53
N SER A 86 -2.12 3.79 4.52
CA SER A 86 -2.27 5.23 4.64
C SER A 86 -0.95 5.92 4.97
N HIS A 87 -0.18 5.41 5.94
CA HIS A 87 1.18 5.88 6.22
C HIS A 87 2.08 5.68 5.00
N TYR A 88 2.07 4.46 4.43
CA TYR A 88 2.91 4.16 3.28
C TYR A 88 2.65 5.09 2.08
N SER A 89 1.38 5.35 1.76
CA SER A 89 0.97 6.27 0.70
C SER A 89 1.47 7.70 0.96
N ALA A 90 1.39 8.17 2.20
CA ALA A 90 1.89 9.48 2.60
C ALA A 90 3.42 9.63 2.43
N LEU A 91 4.16 8.53 2.44
CA LEU A 91 5.60 8.50 2.17
C LEU A 91 5.91 8.50 0.67
N ILE A 92 5.26 7.62 -0.10
CA ILE A 92 5.62 7.37 -1.49
C ILE A 92 4.99 8.37 -2.47
N GLU A 93 3.74 8.78 -2.26
CA GLU A 93 3.01 9.62 -3.21
C GLU A 93 3.65 10.99 -3.40
N PRO A 94 4.06 11.74 -2.35
CA PRO A 94 4.72 13.03 -2.54
C PRO A 94 6.05 12.91 -3.31
N CYS A 95 6.74 11.76 -3.20
CA CYS A 95 7.96 11.49 -3.93
C CYS A 95 7.70 11.11 -5.39
N ALA A 96 6.71 10.27 -5.64
CA ALA A 96 6.45 9.67 -6.95
C ALA A 96 5.61 10.56 -7.86
N PHE A 97 4.55 11.16 -7.31
CA PHE A 97 3.52 11.81 -8.09
C PHE A 97 4.00 13.13 -8.69
N PRO A 98 3.59 13.44 -9.94
CA PRO A 98 3.86 14.74 -10.53
C PRO A 98 3.08 15.84 -9.81
N ALA A 99 3.49 17.10 -10.00
CA ALA A 99 2.85 18.26 -9.36
C ALA A 99 1.33 18.35 -9.64
N ALA A 100 0.88 17.89 -10.81
CA ALA A 100 -0.54 17.83 -11.16
C ALA A 100 -1.38 16.91 -10.24
N LEU A 101 -0.72 15.96 -9.56
CA LEU A 101 -1.30 15.05 -8.57
C LEU A 101 -0.85 15.38 -7.14
N GLY A 102 -0.29 16.58 -6.91
CA GLY A 102 0.10 17.06 -5.58
C GLY A 102 1.48 16.60 -5.08
N GLY A 103 2.25 15.89 -5.90
CA GLY A 103 3.60 15.45 -5.54
C GLY A 103 4.73 16.33 -6.09
N LYS A 104 5.97 15.87 -5.90
CA LYS A 104 7.21 16.51 -6.40
C LYS A 104 8.00 15.60 -7.36
N GLY A 105 7.45 14.44 -7.65
CA GLY A 105 8.05 13.42 -8.51
C GLY A 105 7.89 13.68 -9.98
N THR A 106 8.40 12.74 -10.77
CA THR A 106 8.40 12.81 -12.24
C THR A 106 7.73 11.59 -12.87
N CYS A 107 7.10 10.70 -12.09
CA CYS A 107 6.36 9.58 -12.67
C CYS A 107 5.22 10.11 -13.54
N SER A 108 5.10 9.58 -14.75
CA SER A 108 3.96 9.84 -15.62
C SER A 108 2.70 9.13 -15.14
N PHE A 109 1.53 9.62 -15.55
CA PHE A 109 0.27 8.94 -15.28
C PHE A 109 0.24 7.52 -15.85
N GLU A 110 0.91 7.28 -16.98
CA GLU A 110 1.02 5.95 -17.59
C GLU A 110 1.81 4.98 -16.70
N GLU A 111 2.96 5.41 -16.17
CA GLU A 111 3.76 4.61 -15.24
C GLU A 111 2.99 4.32 -13.94
N LEU A 112 2.35 5.34 -13.36
CA LEU A 112 1.51 5.17 -12.16
C LEU A 112 0.36 4.19 -12.41
N SER A 113 -0.25 4.24 -13.60
CA SER A 113 -1.33 3.33 -13.99
C SER A 113 -0.86 1.88 -14.14
N LYS A 114 0.40 1.65 -14.52
CA LYS A 114 1.00 0.30 -14.57
C LYS A 114 1.31 -0.24 -13.16
N ALA A 115 1.72 0.63 -12.24
CA ALA A 115 2.05 0.26 -10.86
C ALA A 115 0.81 -0.08 -10.03
N ARG A 116 -0.28 0.66 -10.23
CA ARG A 116 -1.53 0.50 -9.46
C ARG A 116 -2.04 -0.95 -9.36
N PRO A 117 -2.23 -1.71 -10.46
CA PRO A 117 -2.71 -3.10 -10.34
C PRO A 117 -1.70 -4.02 -9.63
N ILE A 118 -0.39 -3.76 -9.71
CA ILE A 118 0.63 -4.55 -9.03
C ILE A 118 0.51 -4.39 -7.52
N VAL A 119 0.42 -3.15 -7.05
CA VAL A 119 0.23 -2.83 -5.62
C VAL A 119 -1.11 -3.36 -5.14
N GLN A 120 -2.18 -3.19 -5.92
CA GLN A 120 -3.51 -3.65 -5.54
C GLN A 120 -3.56 -5.17 -5.39
N ASP A 121 -3.02 -5.94 -6.34
CA ASP A 121 -2.99 -7.40 -6.24
C ASP A 121 -2.08 -7.87 -5.09
N MET A 122 -0.93 -7.21 -4.90
CA MET A 122 0.00 -7.49 -3.80
C MET A 122 -0.67 -7.26 -2.44
N CYS A 123 -1.27 -6.09 -2.22
CA CYS A 123 -1.91 -5.78 -0.94
C CYS A 123 -3.20 -6.56 -0.72
N ASN A 124 -3.95 -6.91 -1.78
CA ASN A 124 -5.06 -7.84 -1.63
C ASN A 124 -4.58 -9.22 -1.13
N PHE A 125 -3.44 -9.69 -1.64
CA PHE A 125 -2.85 -10.95 -1.19
C PHE A 125 -2.37 -10.85 0.26
N PHE A 126 -1.53 -9.89 0.59
CA PHE A 126 -0.96 -9.77 1.93
C PHE A 126 -1.99 -9.41 3.01
N ASN A 127 -3.02 -8.61 2.71
CA ASN A 127 -4.09 -8.35 3.68
C ASN A 127 -4.91 -9.62 3.96
N ALA A 128 -4.96 -10.57 3.02
CA ALA A 128 -5.69 -11.83 3.19
C ALA A 128 -4.87 -12.91 3.91
N THR A 129 -3.57 -12.97 3.65
CA THR A 129 -2.68 -14.03 4.15
C THR A 129 -1.81 -13.59 5.32
N LEU A 130 -1.71 -12.28 5.56
CA LEU A 130 -0.77 -11.68 6.51
C LEU A 130 0.63 -12.29 6.35
N TYR A 131 1.15 -12.86 7.43
CA TYR A 131 2.49 -13.44 7.50
C TYR A 131 2.59 -14.89 7.01
N ASP A 132 1.49 -15.53 6.57
CA ASP A 132 1.56 -16.90 6.03
C ASP A 132 2.48 -17.00 4.80
N ALA A 133 2.51 -15.94 3.98
CA ALA A 133 3.41 -15.86 2.83
C ALA A 133 4.90 -15.69 3.21
N TYR A 134 5.17 -15.45 4.50
CA TYR A 134 6.50 -15.24 5.05
C TYR A 134 6.98 -16.39 5.94
N SER A 135 6.17 -17.42 6.17
CA SER A 135 6.43 -18.48 7.17
C SER A 135 7.72 -19.28 6.97
N GLU A 136 8.29 -19.28 5.77
CA GLU A 136 9.52 -20.00 5.41
C GLU A 136 10.66 -19.05 4.97
N CYS A 137 10.52 -17.76 5.23
CA CYS A 137 11.45 -16.73 4.74
C CYS A 137 12.48 -16.37 5.82
N GLU A 138 13.59 -17.11 5.84
CA GLU A 138 14.65 -16.90 6.83
C GLU A 138 15.33 -15.54 6.68
N GLY A 139 15.58 -14.86 7.81
CA GLY A 139 16.37 -13.63 7.87
C GLY A 139 15.63 -12.34 7.50
N MET A 140 14.32 -12.40 7.25
CA MET A 140 13.48 -11.22 7.10
C MET A 140 13.03 -10.68 8.46
N GLU A 141 13.05 -9.35 8.61
CA GLU A 141 12.50 -8.66 9.77
C GLU A 141 11.02 -8.34 9.51
N PHE A 142 10.17 -8.54 10.52
CA PHE A 142 8.73 -8.31 10.46
C PHE A 142 8.27 -7.44 11.63
N SER A 143 7.22 -6.68 11.40
CA SER A 143 6.58 -5.78 12.36
C SER A 143 5.24 -6.35 12.85
N GLU A 144 5.20 -7.64 13.20
CA GLU A 144 3.95 -8.35 13.52
C GLU A 144 3.12 -7.65 14.59
N GLU A 145 3.75 -7.22 15.70
CA GLU A 145 3.07 -6.53 16.81
C GLU A 145 2.35 -5.26 16.32
N TYR A 146 3.03 -4.43 15.54
CA TYR A 146 2.45 -3.21 14.98
C TYR A 146 1.34 -3.53 13.98
N THR A 147 1.56 -4.50 13.08
CA THR A 147 0.56 -4.94 12.11
C THR A 147 -0.75 -5.38 12.79
N TYR A 148 -0.65 -6.22 13.82
CA TYR A 148 -1.83 -6.69 14.56
C TYR A 148 -2.48 -5.61 15.42
N GLU A 149 -1.70 -4.64 15.90
CA GLU A 149 -2.24 -3.47 16.60
C GLU A 149 -3.15 -2.66 15.68
N ILE A 150 -2.70 -2.30 14.47
CA ILE A 150 -3.52 -1.57 13.49
C ILE A 150 -4.79 -2.36 13.15
N ILE A 151 -4.66 -3.68 12.92
CA ILE A 151 -5.81 -4.55 12.64
C ILE A 151 -6.82 -4.49 13.80
N SER A 152 -6.35 -4.53 15.04
CA SER A 152 -7.21 -4.48 16.22
C SER A 152 -7.90 -3.12 16.39
N GLU A 153 -7.21 -2.01 16.14
CA GLU A 153 -7.79 -0.67 16.21
C GLU A 153 -8.92 -0.48 15.19
N GLU A 154 -8.78 -1.05 14.00
CA GLU A 154 -9.81 -1.03 12.96
C GLU A 154 -11.00 -1.96 13.22
N GLU A 155 -10.78 -3.16 13.77
CA GLU A 155 -11.86 -4.10 14.11
C GLU A 155 -12.74 -3.60 15.27
N PHE A 156 -12.16 -2.86 16.22
CA PHE A 156 -12.86 -2.40 17.43
C PHE A 156 -13.28 -0.93 17.39
N GLY A 157 -12.98 -0.19 16.32
CA GLY A 157 -13.55 1.13 16.04
C GLY A 157 -13.03 2.27 16.92
N GLU A 158 -11.89 2.11 17.60
CA GLU A 158 -11.21 3.23 18.26
C GLU A 158 -10.33 3.97 17.23
N ILE A 159 -10.98 4.74 16.36
CA ILE A 159 -10.28 5.73 15.54
C ILE A 159 -9.86 6.89 16.46
N THR A 160 -8.65 6.84 17.00
CA THR A 160 -8.04 8.02 17.65
C THR A 160 -7.17 8.77 16.64
N TYR A 161 -7.69 9.91 16.17
CA TYR A 161 -6.96 10.92 15.37
C TYR A 161 -5.95 11.71 16.20
#